data_AF-A0A0D1ZC54-F1
#
_entry.id   AF-A0A0D1ZC54-F1
#
_cell.length_a   1.000
_cell.length_b   1.000
_cell.length_c   1.000
_cell.angle_alpha   90.00
_cell.angle_beta   90.00
_cell.angle_gamma   90.00
#
_symmetry.space_group_name_H-M   'P 1'
#
loop_
_entity.id
_entity.type
_entity.pdbx_description
1 polymer ?
#
loop_
_entity_poly.entity_id
_entity_poly.type
_entity_poly.pdbx_seq_one_letter_code
_entity_poly.pdbx_strand_id
1 'polypeptide(L)'
;MNTIRSTWYGWGMLCVAGGGAYYFAKKSINADRAARFEAEQTKQARLRRIESSVYKEPSSKSKGKAKANSYPEVLDHAGSPSSEISEEVAAVSHAPVTGEQRVRERSKYEAAEPFRGKKGDRFS
;
A
#
# COMPACT_ATOMS: atom_id res chain seq x y z
N MET A 1 -27.19 27.85 54.65
CA MET A 1 -26.69 26.72 53.85
C MET A 1 -25.69 27.14 52.77
N ASN A 2 -24.87 28.18 53.00
CA ASN A 2 -23.85 28.65 52.06
C ASN A 2 -22.59 28.93 52.89
N THR A 3 -21.67 27.97 52.96
CA THR A 3 -20.40 28.17 53.69
C THR A 3 -19.27 28.24 52.69
N ILE A 4 -18.25 29.04 52.95
CA ILE A 4 -17.06 29.16 52.09
C ILE A 4 -16.46 27.77 51.76
N ARG A 5 -16.64 26.81 52.67
CA ARG A 5 -16.25 25.41 52.51
C ARG A 5 -16.96 24.73 51.34
N SER A 6 -18.29 24.91 51.18
CA SER A 6 -19.02 24.29 50.07
C SER A 6 -18.58 24.84 48.71
N THR A 7 -18.22 26.13 48.65
CA THR A 7 -17.68 26.75 47.44
C THR A 7 -16.30 26.18 47.08
N TRP A 8 -15.45 25.95 48.07
CA TRP A 8 -14.14 25.30 47.90
C TRP A 8 -14.26 23.86 47.42
N TYR A 9 -15.19 23.08 47.98
CA TYR A 9 -15.45 21.72 47.50
C TYR A 9 -15.97 21.71 46.06
N GLY A 10 -16.85 22.65 45.69
CA GLY A 10 -17.33 22.80 44.31
C GLY A 10 -16.21 23.13 43.32
N TRP A 11 -15.32 24.07 43.68
CA TRP A 11 -14.15 24.42 42.86
C TRP A 11 -13.14 23.28 42.76
N GLY A 12 -12.88 22.57 43.86
CA GLY A 12 -12.02 21.39 43.87
C GLY A 12 -12.53 20.30 42.94
N MET A 13 -13.83 20.02 42.95
CA MET A 13 -14.45 19.06 42.02
C MET A 13 -14.35 19.53 40.56
N LEU A 14 -14.48 20.83 40.28
CA LEU A 14 -14.32 21.37 38.93
C LEU A 14 -12.90 21.13 38.37
N CYS A 15 -11.88 21.35 39.20
CA CYS A 15 -10.48 21.12 38.81
C CYS A 15 -10.18 19.63 38.59
N VAL A 16 -10.68 18.75 39.47
CA VAL A 16 -10.50 17.30 39.34
C VAL A 16 -11.24 16.76 38.10
N ALA A 17 -12.47 17.21 37.85
CA ALA A 17 -13.23 16.83 36.67
C ALA A 17 -12.55 17.30 35.38
N GLY A 18 -12.06 18.56 35.34
CA GLY A 18 -11.33 19.10 34.19
C GLY A 18 -10.00 18.40 33.94
N GLY A 19 -9.21 18.13 35.00
CA GLY A 19 -7.96 17.39 34.91
C GLY A 19 -8.14 15.93 34.49
N GLY A 20 -9.19 15.28 35.00
CA GLY A 20 -9.56 13.91 34.61
C GLY A 20 -9.96 13.82 33.14
N ALA A 21 -10.75 14.76 32.64
CA ALA A 21 -11.12 14.86 31.23
C ALA A 21 -9.90 15.10 30.33
N TYR A 22 -8.96 15.97 30.73
CA TYR A 22 -7.71 16.19 30.00
C TYR A 22 -6.84 14.93 29.94
N TYR A 23 -6.74 14.18 31.04
CA TYR A 23 -5.97 12.94 31.07
C TYR A 23 -6.55 11.86 30.16
N PHE A 24 -7.88 11.65 30.19
CA PHE A 24 -8.54 10.70 29.30
C PHE A 24 -8.44 11.12 27.82
N ALA A 25 -8.58 12.41 27.51
CA ALA A 25 -8.40 12.93 26.17
C ALA A 25 -6.95 12.78 25.67
N LYS A 26 -5.95 12.97 26.53
CA LYS A 26 -4.54 12.78 26.15
C LYS A 26 -4.19 11.30 25.98
N LYS A 27 -4.83 10.43 26.76
CA LYS A 27 -4.69 8.97 26.66
C LYS A 27 -5.25 8.43 25.34
N SER A 28 -6.39 8.95 24.85
CA SER A 28 -6.95 8.52 23.55
C SER A 28 -6.07 8.94 22.37
N ILE A 29 -5.43 10.12 22.43
CA ILE A 29 -4.49 10.58 21.39
C ILE A 29 -3.23 9.69 21.36
N ASN A 30 -2.68 9.32 22.52
CA ASN A 30 -1.54 8.42 22.57
C ASN A 30 -1.89 7.01 22.12
N ALA A 31 -3.12 6.55 22.39
CA ALA A 31 -3.60 5.25 21.92
C ALA A 31 -3.71 5.18 20.39
N ASP A 32 -4.25 6.22 19.73
CA ASP A 32 -4.30 6.25 18.26
C ASP A 32 -2.89 6.24 17.63
N ARG A 33 -1.98 7.02 18.22
CA ARG A 33 -0.59 7.09 17.75
C ARG A 33 0.17 5.78 17.96
N ALA A 34 -0.09 5.07 19.06
CA ALA A 34 0.45 3.74 19.32
C ALA A 34 -0.12 2.69 18.35
N ALA A 35 -1.44 2.70 18.10
CA ALA A 35 -2.09 1.76 17.19
C ALA A 35 -1.59 1.90 15.75
N ARG A 36 -1.34 3.12 15.27
CA ARG A 36 -0.72 3.37 13.96
C ARG A 36 0.69 2.82 13.88
N PHE A 37 1.48 3.03 14.93
CA PHE A 37 2.86 2.53 15.00
C PHE A 37 2.90 0.99 15.03
N GLU A 38 2.02 0.34 15.78
CA GLU A 38 1.90 -1.12 15.79
C GLU A 38 1.44 -1.68 14.42
N ALA A 39 0.50 -1.00 13.76
CA ALA A 39 0.09 -1.35 12.40
C ALA A 39 1.23 -1.22 11.38
N GLU A 40 2.10 -0.22 11.53
CA GLU A 40 3.29 -0.07 10.68
C GLU A 40 4.34 -1.13 10.98
N GLN A 41 4.62 -1.42 12.25
CA GLN A 41 5.56 -2.46 12.62
C GLN A 41 5.13 -3.85 12.14
N THR A 42 3.85 -4.19 12.28
CA THR A 42 3.32 -5.48 11.83
C THR A 42 3.40 -5.63 10.32
N LYS A 43 3.08 -4.59 9.55
CA LYS A 43 3.27 -4.56 8.10
C LYS A 43 4.74 -4.74 7.72
N GLN A 44 5.64 -4.02 8.39
CA GLN A 44 7.07 -4.09 8.09
C GLN A 44 7.67 -5.45 8.47
N ALA A 45 7.25 -6.05 9.58
CA ALA A 45 7.65 -7.40 9.97
C ALA A 45 7.17 -8.45 8.96
N ARG A 46 5.95 -8.31 8.43
CA ARG A 46 5.41 -9.18 7.38
C ARG A 46 6.23 -9.08 6.09
N LEU A 47 6.55 -7.86 5.65
CA LEU A 47 7.38 -7.64 4.46
C LEU A 47 8.78 -8.21 4.65
N ARG A 48 9.44 -7.94 5.78
CA ARG A 48 10.76 -8.53 6.11
C ARG A 48 10.73 -10.06 6.11
N ARG A 49 9.64 -10.68 6.57
CA ARG A 49 9.48 -12.14 6.53
C ARG A 49 9.39 -12.66 5.10
N ILE A 50 8.66 -11.97 4.22
CA ILE A 50 8.56 -12.33 2.82
C ILE A 50 9.92 -12.15 2.13
N GLU A 51 10.56 -10.99 2.30
CA GLU A 51 11.89 -10.69 1.75
C GLU A 51 12.94 -11.72 2.21
N SER A 52 13.00 -12.05 3.50
CA SER A 52 13.91 -13.07 4.01
C SER A 52 13.62 -14.47 3.47
N SER A 53 12.36 -14.81 3.20
CA SER A 53 12.02 -16.08 2.55
C SER A 53 12.39 -16.12 1.06
N VAL A 54 12.39 -14.96 0.38
CA VAL A 54 12.78 -14.84 -1.03
C VAL A 54 14.30 -14.95 -1.20
N TYR A 55 15.08 -14.36 -0.28
CA TYR A 55 16.55 -14.44 -0.32
C TYR A 55 17.13 -15.73 0.28
N LYS A 56 16.34 -16.51 1.02
CA LYS A 56 16.75 -17.81 1.53
C LYS A 56 16.52 -18.87 0.45
N GLU A 57 17.34 -18.81 -0.60
CA GLU A 57 17.50 -19.91 -1.56
C GLU A 57 17.70 -21.25 -0.80
N PRO A 58 17.16 -22.37 -1.33
CA PRO A 58 17.34 -23.69 -0.73
C PRO A 58 18.80 -24.14 -0.86
N SER A 59 19.65 -23.75 0.08
CA SER A 59 20.96 -24.37 0.29
C SER A 59 20.80 -25.73 1.00
N SER A 60 20.13 -26.67 0.33
CA SER A 60 20.14 -28.08 0.73
C SER A 60 20.30 -28.97 -0.50
N LYS A 61 21.57 -29.34 -0.72
CA LYS A 61 22.03 -30.64 -1.26
C LYS A 61 20.90 -31.66 -1.51
N SER A 62 20.64 -31.95 -2.78
CA SER A 62 20.21 -33.29 -3.20
C SER A 62 21.14 -33.75 -4.32
N LYS A 63 22.15 -34.55 -3.92
CA LYS A 63 22.87 -35.41 -4.87
C LYS A 63 21.87 -36.48 -5.33
N GLY A 64 21.30 -36.31 -6.52
CA GLY A 64 20.50 -37.32 -7.19
C GLY A 64 20.87 -37.36 -8.66
N LYS A 65 21.85 -38.19 -9.04
CA LYS A 65 22.10 -38.51 -10.45
C LYS A 65 20.89 -39.30 -10.96
N ALA A 66 20.16 -38.78 -11.93
CA ALA A 66 19.29 -39.57 -12.80
C ALA A 66 19.61 -39.22 -14.26
N LYS A 67 19.80 -40.26 -15.06
CA LYS A 67 20.27 -40.22 -16.44
C LYS A 67 19.18 -39.73 -17.41
N ALA A 68 19.66 -39.12 -18.50
CA ALA A 68 19.08 -38.88 -19.82
C ALA A 68 17.71 -39.51 -20.17
N ASN A 69 16.82 -38.70 -20.77
CA ASN A 69 16.33 -38.93 -22.15
C ASN A 69 15.61 -37.69 -22.72
N SER A 70 15.73 -37.54 -24.04
CA SER A 70 15.30 -36.43 -24.90
C SER A 70 13.79 -36.38 -25.15
N TYR A 71 13.16 -35.21 -24.90
CA TYR A 71 11.94 -34.68 -25.54
C TYR A 71 11.95 -33.13 -25.40
N PRO A 72 11.38 -32.34 -26.35
CA PRO A 72 11.28 -30.89 -26.17
C PRO A 72 10.26 -30.62 -25.07
N GLU A 73 10.73 -30.12 -23.93
CA GLU A 73 9.85 -29.73 -22.83
C GLU A 73 8.96 -28.58 -23.31
N VAL A 74 7.67 -28.88 -23.46
CA VAL A 74 6.63 -27.87 -23.30
C VAL A 74 6.75 -27.44 -21.85
N LEU A 75 7.42 -26.31 -21.63
CA LEU A 75 7.57 -25.70 -20.32
C LEU A 75 6.17 -25.21 -19.91
N ASP A 76 5.40 -26.06 -19.26
CA ASP A 76 4.18 -25.66 -18.56
C ASP A 76 4.60 -24.74 -17.41
N HIS A 77 4.59 -23.42 -17.67
CA HIS A 77 4.85 -22.38 -16.67
C HIS A 77 3.69 -22.21 -15.67
N ALA A 78 2.59 -22.94 -15.87
CA ALA A 78 1.41 -22.96 -15.02
C ALA A 78 1.76 -23.46 -13.61
N GLY A 79 1.97 -22.51 -12.68
CA GLY A 79 2.22 -22.81 -11.27
C GLY A 79 3.51 -22.24 -10.70
N SER A 80 4.32 -21.53 -11.49
CA SER A 80 5.46 -20.76 -10.98
C SER A 80 5.25 -19.27 -11.25
N PRO A 81 4.85 -18.46 -10.24
CA PRO A 81 4.62 -17.02 -10.41
C PRO A 81 5.84 -16.27 -10.99
N SER A 82 7.06 -16.73 -10.68
CA SER A 82 8.30 -16.16 -11.21
C SER A 82 8.55 -16.48 -12.69
N SER A 83 7.97 -17.57 -13.20
CA SER A 83 8.09 -17.95 -14.61
C SER A 83 7.08 -17.19 -15.46
N GLU A 84 5.84 -17.07 -14.99
CA GLU A 84 4.76 -16.32 -15.68
C GLU A 84 5.10 -14.82 -15.84
N ILE A 85 5.78 -14.21 -14.85
CA ILE A 85 6.12 -12.77 -14.91
C ILE A 85 7.23 -12.45 -15.92
N SER A 86 8.04 -13.45 -16.31
CA SER A 86 9.09 -13.27 -17.31
C SER A 86 8.54 -13.33 -18.73
N GLU A 87 7.36 -13.94 -18.93
CA GLU A 87 6.68 -14.04 -20.22
C GLU A 87 5.73 -12.86 -20.48
N GLU A 88 5.25 -12.21 -19.41
CA GLU A 88 4.46 -10.98 -19.44
C GLU A 88 5.37 -9.78 -19.78
N VAL A 89 5.75 -9.66 -21.05
CA VAL A 89 6.31 -8.41 -21.55
C VAL A 89 5.19 -7.37 -21.50
N ALA A 90 5.30 -6.42 -20.57
CA ALA A 90 4.41 -5.28 -20.51
C ALA A 90 4.25 -4.69 -21.93
N ALA A 91 3.02 -4.44 -22.37
CA ALA A 91 2.75 -3.88 -23.68
C ALA A 91 3.37 -2.46 -23.78
N VAL A 92 4.65 -2.38 -24.16
CA VAL A 92 5.33 -1.12 -24.41
C VAL A 92 4.92 -0.64 -25.80
N SER A 93 3.84 0.12 -25.88
CA SER A 93 3.55 0.88 -27.09
C SER A 93 4.52 2.06 -27.19
N HIS A 94 5.27 2.16 -28.29
CA HIS A 94 6.04 3.37 -28.57
C HIS A 94 5.12 4.59 -28.64
N ALA A 95 5.53 5.72 -28.04
CA ALA A 95 4.80 6.96 -28.20
C ALA A 95 4.68 7.26 -29.71
N PRO A 96 3.48 7.56 -30.23
CA PRO A 96 3.28 7.71 -31.66
C PRO A 96 4.11 8.88 -32.19
N VAL A 97 4.98 8.59 -33.16
CA VAL A 97 5.95 9.57 -33.72
C VAL A 97 5.27 10.56 -34.66
N THR A 98 4.11 10.18 -35.23
CA THR A 98 3.35 11.01 -36.17
C THR A 98 1.88 11.13 -35.74
N GLY A 99 1.24 12.25 -36.08
CA GLY A 99 -0.17 12.50 -35.74
C GLY A 99 -1.13 11.47 -36.35
N GLU A 100 -0.83 11.00 -37.56
CA GLU A 100 -1.59 9.95 -38.26
C GLU A 100 -1.57 8.61 -37.52
N GLN A 101 -0.40 8.22 -37.00
CA GLN A 101 -0.22 7.00 -36.25
C GLN A 101 -0.99 7.05 -34.91
N ARG A 102 -0.98 8.23 -34.28
CA ARG A 102 -1.76 8.52 -33.08
C ARG A 102 -3.28 8.43 -33.31
N VAL A 103 -3.79 8.57 -34.53
CA VAL A 103 -5.22 8.44 -34.82
C VAL A 103 -5.60 6.99 -35.12
N ARG A 104 -4.73 6.24 -35.81
CA ARG A 104 -4.97 4.84 -36.18
C ARG A 104 -4.88 3.86 -35.02
N GLU A 105 -4.02 4.14 -34.04
CA GLU A 105 -3.79 3.26 -32.88
C GLU A 105 -4.79 3.49 -31.73
N ARG A 106 -5.67 4.50 -31.83
CA ARG A 106 -6.65 4.80 -30.77
C ARG A 106 -7.88 3.90 -30.83
N SER A 107 -8.41 3.61 -29.66
CA SER A 107 -9.71 2.94 -29.54
C SER A 107 -10.86 3.87 -29.93
N LYS A 108 -11.99 3.29 -30.33
CA LYS A 108 -13.22 4.02 -30.75
C LYS A 108 -13.72 5.04 -29.71
N TYR A 109 -13.40 4.84 -28.43
CA TYR A 109 -13.89 5.66 -27.33
C TYR A 109 -12.85 6.67 -26.81
N GLU A 110 -11.66 6.71 -27.40
CA GLU A 110 -10.61 7.63 -26.98
C GLU A 110 -10.75 8.97 -27.70
N ALA A 111 -10.77 10.07 -26.94
CA ALA A 111 -10.95 11.41 -27.49
C ALA A 111 -9.77 11.80 -28.40
N ALA A 112 -10.04 12.10 -29.68
CA ALA A 112 -9.03 12.42 -30.69
C ALA A 112 -8.08 13.56 -30.26
N GLU A 113 -8.55 14.53 -29.49
CA GLU A 113 -7.70 15.55 -28.86
C GLU A 113 -7.81 15.50 -27.34
N PRO A 114 -6.72 15.76 -26.60
CA PRO A 114 -6.80 15.96 -25.16
C PRO A 114 -7.77 17.09 -24.84
N PHE A 115 -8.67 16.87 -23.88
CA PHE A 115 -9.59 17.91 -23.44
C PHE A 115 -8.81 19.13 -22.94
N ARG A 116 -9.14 20.30 -23.48
CA ARG A 116 -8.64 21.58 -23.00
C ARG A 116 -9.82 22.42 -22.55
N GLY A 117 -9.78 22.82 -21.27
CA GLY A 117 -10.74 23.76 -20.71
C GLY A 117 -10.75 25.07 -21.51
N LYS A 118 -11.93 25.71 -21.57
CA LYS A 118 -12.04 27.02 -22.22
C LYS A 118 -11.26 28.05 -21.43
N LYS A 119 -10.67 29.03 -22.12
CA LYS A 119 -9.93 30.11 -21.47
C LYS A 119 -10.85 30.86 -20.50
N GLY A 120 -10.51 30.85 -19.21
CA GLY A 120 -11.29 31.51 -18.16
C GLY A 120 -12.21 30.59 -17.35
N ASP A 121 -12.22 29.28 -17.61
CA ASP A 121 -12.85 28.32 -16.70
C ASP A 121 -12.04 28.27 -15.39
N ARG A 122 -12.73 28.51 -14.27
CA ARG A 122 -12.14 28.61 -12.93
C ARG A 122 -12.24 27.30 -12.15
N PHE A 123 -12.85 26.29 -12.76
CA PHE A 123 -13.10 24.97 -12.17
C PHE A 123 -12.38 23.83 -12.93
N SER A 124 -11.42 24.17 -13.80
CA SER A 124 -10.47 23.24 -14.43
C SER A 124 -9.14 23.20 -13.66
#